data_AF-A0A9D5U1B9-F1
#
_entry.id   AF-A0A9D5U1B9-F1
#
_cell.length_a   1.000
_cell.length_b   1.000
_cell.length_c   1.000
_cell.angle_alpha   90.00
_cell.angle_beta   90.00
_cell.angle_gamma   90.00
#
_symmetry.space_group_name_H-M   'P 1'
#
loop_
_entity.id
_entity.type
_entity.pdbx_description
1 polymer ?
#
loop_
_entity_poly.entity_id
_entity_poly.type
_entity_poly.pdbx_seq_one_letter_code
_entity_poly.pdbx_strand_id
1 'polypeptide(L)' 'MPLDPWGNAYVYEYPGRHNERGYDLMSLGPDGRAGTEDDICNWRTK' A
#
# COMPACT_ATOMS: atom_id res chain seq x y z
N MET A 1 -11.61 8.17 -3.56
CA MET A 1 -11.09 6.88 -3.09
C MET A 1 -11.29 6.83 -1.59
N PRO A 2 -11.72 5.69 -1.00
CA PRO A 2 -11.76 5.58 0.45
C PRO A 2 -10.35 5.78 1.00
N LEU A 3 -10.25 6.47 2.14
CA LEU A 3 -9.02 6.52 2.92
C LEU A 3 -8.87 5.20 3.67
N ASP A 4 -7.63 4.89 4.07
CA ASP A 4 -7.39 3.75 4.94
C ASP A 4 -7.96 3.98 6.35
N PRO A 5 -7.98 2.95 7.22
CA PRO A 5 -8.54 3.05 8.57
C PRO A 5 -7.91 4.16 9.44
N TRP A 6 -6.74 4.68 9.05
CA TRP A 6 -5.99 5.71 9.76
C TRP A 6 -6.12 7.09 9.12
N GLY A 7 -6.89 7.22 8.05
CA GLY A 7 -7.12 8.48 7.35
C GLY A 7 -6.05 8.81 6.32
N ASN A 8 -5.15 7.89 6.00
CA ASN A 8 -4.13 8.06 4.98
C ASN A 8 -4.67 7.64 3.61
N ALA A 9 -4.16 8.26 2.55
CA ALA A 9 -4.48 7.88 1.19
C ALA A 9 -3.73 6.59 0.82
N TYR A 10 -4.44 5.65 0.19
CA TYR A 10 -3.79 4.46 -0.36
C TYR A 10 -2.85 4.85 -1.51
N VAL A 11 -1.67 4.24 -1.50
CA VAL A 11 -0.72 4.31 -2.60
C VAL A 11 -1.11 3.22 -3.61
N TYR A 12 -1.53 3.65 -4.79
CA TYR A 12 -1.87 2.77 -5.90
C TYR A 12 -0.90 3.01 -7.06
N GLU A 13 -0.32 1.95 -7.60
CA GLU A 13 0.55 1.99 -8.77
C GLU A 13 0.14 0.94 -9.80
N TYR A 14 0.07 1.36 -11.07
CA TYR A 14 -0.15 0.47 -12.22
C TYR A 14 0.64 0.96 -13.44
N PRO A 15 1.41 0.10 -14.13
CA PRO A 15 1.71 -1.29 -13.80
C PRO A 15 2.43 -1.42 -12.44
N GLY A 16 2.08 -2.44 -11.66
CA GLY A 16 2.66 -2.65 -10.33
C GLY A 16 4.17 -2.88 -10.43
N ARG A 17 4.93 -2.27 -9.51
CA ARG A 17 6.38 -2.44 -9.43
C ARG A 17 6.75 -3.82 -8.90
N HIS A 18 5.93 -4.38 -8.03
CA HIS A 18 6.07 -5.73 -7.47
C HIS A 18 5.13 -6.71 -8.19
N ASN A 19 3.89 -6.30 -8.46
CA ASN A 19 2.98 -7.06 -9.33
C ASN A 19 3.13 -6.61 -10.79
N GLU A 20 4.13 -7.15 -11.49
CA GLU A 20 4.41 -6.85 -12.90
C GLU A 20 3.21 -7.11 -13.84
N ARG A 21 2.31 -8.03 -13.45
CA ARG A 21 1.10 -8.39 -14.19
C ARG A 21 -0.17 -7.76 -13.64
N GLY A 22 -0.06 -6.91 -12.63
CA GLY A 22 -1.20 -6.35 -11.89
C GLY A 22 -0.93 -4.93 -11.42
N TYR A 23 -1.53 -4.60 -10.29
CA TYR A 23 -1.35 -3.33 -9.61
C TYR A 23 -0.74 -3.55 -8.23
N ASP A 24 -0.04 -2.53 -7.79
CA ASP A 24 0.49 -2.42 -6.44
C ASP A 24 -0.47 -1.53 -5.65
N LEU A 25 -0.96 -2.03 -4.52
CA LEU A 25 -1.75 -1.27 -3.57
C LEU A 25 -1.10 -1.36 -2.18
N MET A 26 -0.85 -0.20 -1.58
CA MET A 26 -0.21 -0.06 -0.27
C MET A 26 -0.92 0.97 0.62
N SER A 27 -1.02 0.68 1.91
CA SER A 27 -1.42 1.62 2.95
C SER A 27 -0.24 1.86 3.88
N LEU A 28 -0.05 3.13 4.26
CA LEU A 28 1.03 3.60 5.14
C LEU A 28 0.82 3.22 6.61
N GLY A 29 -0.22 2.44 6.91
CA GLY A 29 -0.51 2.05 8.28
C GLY A 29 -0.88 3.21 9.21
N PRO A 30 -0.89 2.95 10.52
CA PRO A 30 -1.12 3.96 11.55
C PRO A 30 -0.10 5.09 11.57
N ASP A 31 1.15 4.84 11.18
CA ASP A 31 2.22 5.83 11.32
C ASP A 31 2.26 6.85 10.16
N GLY A 32 1.58 6.53 9.04
CA GLY A 32 1.49 7.39 7.88
C GLY A 32 2.83 7.57 7.16
N ARG A 33 3.78 6.65 7.33
CA ARG A 33 5.11 6.72 6.73
C ARG A 33 5.38 5.49 5.89
N ALA A 34 5.80 5.72 4.65
CA ALA A 34 6.21 4.63 3.78
C ALA A 34 7.58 4.07 4.20
N GLY A 35 7.74 2.76 4.05
CA GLY A 35 8.94 2.00 4.37
C GLY A 35 9.00 1.48 5.81
N THR A 36 7.87 1.39 6.50
CA THR A 36 7.78 0.94 7.90
C THR A 36 7.24 -0.49 7.98
N GLU A 37 7.32 -1.10 9.17
CA GLU A 37 6.83 -2.48 9.35
C GLU A 37 5.30 -2.57 9.34
N ASP A 38 4.61 -1.45 9.59
CA ASP A 38 3.16 -1.33 9.58
C ASP A 38 2.55 -1.04 8.20
N ASP A 39 3.39 -0.88 7.17
CA ASP A 39 2.94 -0.81 5.78
C ASP A 39 2.20 -2.09 5.36
N ILE A 40 0.98 -1.90 4.83
CA ILE A 40 0.14 -2.99 4.34
C ILE A 40 0.16 -2.96 2.82
N CYS A 41 0.87 -3.91 2.19
CA CYS A 41 0.98 -4.04 0.74
C CYS A 41 0.28 -5.31 0.22
N ASN A 42 -0.38 -5.23 -0.94
CA ASN A 42 -1.06 -6.40 -1.54
C ASN A 42 -0.11 -7.46 -2.14
N TRP A 43 1.16 -7.15 -2.37
CA TRP A 43 2.18 -8.09 -2.87
C TRP A 43 3.00 -8.76 -1.75
N ARG A 44 2.90 -8.27 -0.51
CA ARG A 44 3.66 -8.82 0.62
C ARG A 44 2.90 -10.02 1.19
N THR A 45 3.13 -11.20 0.62
CA THR A 45 2.65 -12.46 1.21
C THR A 45 3.35 -12.69 2.54
N LYS A 46 2.55 -13.05 3.55
CA LYS A 46 2.99 -13.37 4.90
C LYS A 46 3.94 -14.58 4.93
#